data_AF-A0A3C0SQ65-F1
#
_entry.id   AF-A0A3C0SQ65-F1
#
_cell.length_a   1.000
_cell.length_b   1.000
_cell.length_c   1.000
_cell.angle_alpha   90.00
_cell.angle_beta   90.00
_cell.angle_gamma   90.00
#
_symmetry.space_group_name_H-M   'P 1'
#
loop_
_entity.id
_entity.type
_entity.pdbx_description
1 polymer ?
#
loop_
_entity_poly.entity_id
_entity_poly.type
_entity_poly.pdbx_seq_one_letter_code
_entity_poly.pdbx_strand_id
1 'polypeptide(L)'
;AAAKAANVNHFVKTLPDGYDMILNEEANNVSSGQKQLLTIARAILADPKILILDAATSSVDTRTEVLIQKAMDNLMKNRTSFVIAHRLS
;
A
#
# COMPACT_ATOMS: atom_id res chain seq x y z
N ALA A 1 1.01 -12.17 6.90
CA ALA A 1 2.03 -11.27 7.48
C ALA A 1 2.12 -9.94 6.73
N ALA A 2 2.36 -9.96 5.40
CA ALA A 2 2.49 -8.75 4.57
C ALA A 2 1.32 -7.75 4.71
N ALA A 3 0.06 -8.23 4.74
CA ALA A 3 -1.09 -7.36 4.93
C ALA A 3 -1.09 -6.61 6.28
N LYS A 4 -0.50 -7.15 7.35
CA LYS A 4 -0.33 -6.42 8.61
C LYS A 4 0.81 -5.41 8.49
N ALA A 5 1.93 -5.82 7.88
CA ALA A 5 3.11 -4.99 7.66
C ALA A 5 2.84 -3.77 6.78
N ALA A 6 1.85 -3.86 5.88
CA ALA A 6 1.41 -2.78 5.00
C ALA A 6 0.11 -2.09 5.48
N ASN A 7 -0.32 -2.27 6.74
CA ASN A 7 -1.57 -1.68 7.27
C ASN A 7 -2.87 -2.04 6.52
N VAL A 8 -2.86 -3.07 5.67
CA VAL A 8 -4.00 -3.57 4.89
C VAL A 8 -4.99 -4.36 5.74
N ASN A 9 -4.51 -5.14 6.72
CA ASN A 9 -5.32 -6.08 7.48
C ASN A 9 -6.53 -5.44 8.18
N HIS A 10 -6.46 -4.16 8.56
CA HIS A 10 -7.57 -3.50 9.23
C HIS A 10 -8.76 -3.30 8.29
N PHE A 11 -8.54 -2.68 7.11
CA PHE A 11 -9.64 -2.41 6.20
C PHE A 11 -10.13 -3.67 5.49
N VAL A 12 -9.24 -4.64 5.21
CA VAL A 12 -9.68 -5.90 4.58
C VAL A 12 -10.68 -6.63 5.48
N LYS A 13 -10.51 -6.59 6.80
CA LYS A 13 -11.49 -7.16 7.73
C LYS A 13 -12.84 -6.45 7.77
N THR A 14 -12.94 -5.23 7.23
CA THR A 14 -14.21 -4.49 7.13
C THR A 14 -14.92 -4.69 5.80
N LEU A 15 -14.28 -5.38 4.85
CA LEU A 15 -14.86 -5.67 3.54
C LEU A 15 -15.87 -6.83 3.62
N PRO A 16 -16.91 -6.83 2.77
CA PRO A 16 -17.72 -8.03 2.53
C PRO A 16 -16.80 -9.19 2.15
N ASP A 17 -16.93 -10.34 2.82
CA ASP A 17 -16.08 -11.53 2.62
C ASP A 17 -14.59 -11.36 2.96
N GLY A 18 -14.21 -10.21 3.54
CA GLY A 18 -12.88 -10.01 4.09
C GLY A 18 -11.76 -10.16 3.05
N TYR A 19 -10.86 -11.12 3.29
CA TYR A 19 -9.76 -11.45 2.37
C TYR A 19 -10.24 -12.15 1.09
N ASP A 20 -11.42 -12.74 1.10
CA ASP A 20 -12.01 -13.46 -0.02
C ASP A 20 -12.85 -12.54 -0.92
N MET A 21 -12.96 -11.24 -0.56
CA MET A 21 -13.62 -10.25 -1.39
C MET A 21 -12.98 -10.17 -2.77
N ILE A 22 -13.79 -10.35 -3.81
CA ILE A 22 -13.35 -10.20 -5.19
C ILE A 22 -13.20 -8.70 -5.50
N LEU A 23 -12.00 -8.28 -5.91
CA LEU A 23 -11.77 -6.97 -6.53
C LEU A 23 -12.31 -7.02 -7.96
N ASN A 24 -13.18 -6.07 -8.31
CA ASN A 24 -13.66 -5.95 -9.70
C ASN A 24 -12.55 -5.44 -10.63
N GLU A 25 -12.72 -5.56 -11.95
CA GLU A 25 -11.66 -5.25 -12.93
C GLU A 25 -11.16 -3.80 -12.84
N GLU A 26 -12.03 -2.87 -12.46
CA GLU A 26 -11.67 -1.45 -12.24
C GLU A 26 -11.19 -1.17 -10.81
N ALA A 27 -11.28 -2.17 -9.92
CA ALA A 27 -11.06 -2.09 -8.47
C ALA A 27 -11.82 -0.92 -7.81
N ASN A 28 -12.98 -0.52 -8.33
CA ASN A 28 -13.79 0.59 -7.80
C ASN A 28 -14.38 0.29 -6.42
N ASN A 29 -14.32 -0.97 -5.99
CA ASN A 29 -14.75 -1.40 -4.67
C ASN A 29 -13.70 -1.18 -3.56
N VAL A 30 -12.56 -0.55 -3.89
CA VAL A 30 -11.54 -0.07 -2.94
C VAL A 30 -11.07 1.33 -3.33
N SER A 31 -10.76 2.16 -2.34
CA SER A 31 -10.24 3.52 -2.58
C SER A 31 -8.84 3.49 -3.19
N SER A 32 -8.41 4.58 -3.83
CA SER A 32 -7.05 4.71 -4.37
C SER A 32 -5.96 4.48 -3.32
N GLY A 33 -6.16 4.98 -2.10
CA GLY A 33 -5.23 4.75 -0.99
C GLY A 33 -5.21 3.28 -0.52
N GLN A 34 -6.37 2.60 -0.51
CA GLN A 34 -6.43 1.16 -0.24
C GLN A 34 -5.72 0.34 -1.34
N LYS A 35 -5.89 0.71 -2.61
CA LYS A 35 -5.13 0.10 -3.73
C LYS A 35 -3.62 0.24 -3.52
N GLN A 36 -3.16 1.42 -3.08
CA GLN A 36 -1.75 1.66 -2.82
C GLN A 36 -1.21 0.80 -1.66
N LEU A 37 -1.97 0.68 -0.56
CA LEU A 37 -1.61 -0.21 0.55
C LEU A 37 -1.53 -1.69 0.10
N LEU A 38 -2.45 -2.14 -0.77
CA LEU A 38 -2.40 -3.48 -1.37
C LEU A 38 -1.15 -3.67 -2.23
N THR A 39 -0.77 -2.68 -3.04
CA THR A 39 0.48 -2.71 -3.82
C THR A 39 1.71 -2.81 -2.92
N ILE A 40 1.75 -2.05 -1.82
CA ILE A 40 2.85 -2.16 -0.84
C ILE A 40 2.87 -3.54 -0.19
N ALA A 41 1.71 -4.11 0.17
CA ALA A 41 1.64 -5.48 0.70
C ALA A 41 2.19 -6.50 -0.30
N ARG A 42 1.92 -6.35 -1.59
CA ARG A 42 2.49 -7.20 -2.66
C ARG A 42 4.00 -7.05 -2.74
N ALA A 43 4.53 -5.82 -2.66
CA ALA A 43 5.97 -5.58 -2.67
C ALA A 43 6.67 -6.18 -1.44
N ILE A 44 6.06 -6.09 -0.24
CA ILE A 44 6.57 -6.75 0.97
C ILE A 44 6.62 -8.27 0.76
N LEU A 45 5.54 -8.85 0.23
CA LEU A 45 5.44 -10.29 -0.01
C LEU A 45 6.47 -10.79 -1.04
N ALA A 46 6.72 -10.00 -2.09
CA ALA A 46 7.68 -10.33 -3.14
C ALA A 46 9.15 -10.22 -2.67
N ASP A 47 9.40 -9.54 -1.56
CA ASP A 47 10.73 -9.37 -0.95
C ASP A 47 11.88 -8.97 -1.93
N PRO A 48 11.69 -8.01 -2.86
CA PRO A 48 12.76 -7.61 -3.77
C PRO A 48 13.88 -6.86 -3.06
N LYS A 49 15.12 -7.04 -3.51
CA LYS A 49 16.31 -6.33 -2.99
C LYS A 49 16.37 -4.85 -3.42
N ILE A 50 15.79 -4.54 -4.59
CA ILE A 50 15.76 -3.20 -5.18
C ILE A 50 14.31 -2.79 -5.37
N LEU A 51 13.97 -1.58 -4.93
CA LEU A 51 12.65 -1.00 -5.03
C LEU A 51 12.70 0.24 -5.92
N ILE A 52 11.74 0.36 -6.84
CA ILE A 52 11.47 1.58 -7.60
C ILE A 52 10.03 1.98 -7.26
N LEU A 53 9.89 3.14 -6.63
CA LEU A 53 8.64 3.58 -6.02
C LEU A 53 8.25 4.90 -6.66
N ASP A 54 7.22 4.85 -7.50
CA ASP A 54 6.64 6.03 -8.14
C ASP A 54 5.46 6.55 -7.32
N ALA A 55 5.69 7.60 -6.52
CA ALA A 55 4.72 8.18 -5.61
C ALA A 55 3.99 9.36 -6.27
N ALA A 56 3.11 9.04 -7.21
CA ALA A 56 2.05 9.94 -7.67
C ALA A 56 0.90 9.95 -6.63
N THR A 57 1.10 10.59 -5.47
CA THR A 57 0.05 10.76 -4.45
C THR A 57 -0.88 11.91 -4.82
N SER A 58 -1.73 11.72 -5.82
CA SER A 58 -2.93 12.54 -6.02
C SER A 58 -4.15 11.82 -5.44
N SER A 59 -4.97 12.55 -4.67
CA SER A 59 -6.31 12.10 -4.23
C SER A 59 -6.37 11.00 -3.15
N VAL A 60 -5.50 11.04 -2.14
CA VAL A 60 -5.61 10.19 -0.93
C VAL A 60 -5.98 11.04 0.28
N ASP A 61 -6.84 10.53 1.17
CA ASP A 61 -7.16 11.21 2.43
C ASP A 61 -5.99 11.15 3.43
N THR A 62 -5.88 12.15 4.30
CA THR A 62 -4.75 12.30 5.23
C THR A 62 -4.53 11.09 6.14
N ARG A 63 -5.60 10.39 6.56
CA ARG A 63 -5.46 9.23 7.43
C ARG A 63 -4.84 8.06 6.67
N THR A 64 -5.29 7.82 5.44
CA THR A 64 -4.72 6.77 4.59
C THR A 64 -3.29 7.08 4.16
N GLU A 65 -2.95 8.36 3.94
CA GLU A 65 -1.60 8.81 3.64
C GLU A 65 -0.59 8.45 4.74
N VAL A 66 -0.96 8.66 6.02
CA VAL A 66 -0.14 8.24 7.17
C VAL A 66 0.09 6.73 7.19
N LEU A 67 -0.91 5.93 6.81
CA LEU A 67 -0.77 4.47 6.75
C LEU A 67 0.14 4.03 5.62
N ILE A 68 0.05 4.69 4.46
CA ILE A 68 0.91 4.47 3.30
C ILE A 68 2.35 4.80 3.64
N GLN A 69 2.61 5.95 4.26
CA GLN A 69 3.96 6.34 4.67
C GLN A 69 4.59 5.30 5.61
N LYS A 70 3.85 4.87 6.64
CA LYS A 70 4.32 3.82 7.56
C LYS A 70 4.61 2.49 6.85
N ALA A 71 3.78 2.12 5.88
CA ALA A 71 3.94 0.90 5.11
C ALA A 71 5.18 0.99 4.19
N MET A 72 5.41 2.15 3.57
CA MET A 72 6.58 2.44 2.76
C MET A 72 7.87 2.43 3.57
N ASP A 73 7.88 3.10 4.73
CA ASP A 73 9.02 3.12 5.65
C ASP A 73 9.41 1.69 6.07
N ASN A 74 8.41 0.84 6.31
CA ASN A 74 8.65 -0.57 6.62
C ASN A 74 9.17 -1.36 5.42
N LEU A 75 8.59 -1.15 4.23
CA LEU A 75 8.99 -1.81 2.99
C LEU A 75 10.45 -1.50 2.64
N MET A 76 10.91 -0.26 2.80
CA MET A 76 12.25 0.17 2.39
C MET A 76 13.38 -0.28 3.33
N LYS A 77 13.06 -0.80 4.53
CA LYS A 77 14.09 -1.22 5.49
C LYS A 77 15.02 -2.28 4.89
N ASN A 78 16.32 -2.02 5.00
CA ASN A 78 17.39 -2.90 4.50
C ASN A 78 17.34 -3.18 2.99
N ARG A 79 16.77 -2.26 2.19
CA ARG A 79 16.66 -2.39 0.74
C ARG A 79 17.12 -1.14 0.02
N THR A 80 17.70 -1.33 -1.15
CA THR A 80 18.01 -0.20 -2.04
C THR A 80 16.71 0.31 -2.65
N SER A 81 16.38 1.57 -2.42
CA SER A 81 15.09 2.14 -2.80
C SER A 81 15.27 3.43 -3.58
N PHE A 82 14.69 3.50 -4.78
CA PHE A 82 14.56 4.71 -5.59
C PHE A 82 13.13 5.21 -5.43
N VAL A 83 12.97 6.44 -4.93
CA VAL A 83 11.65 7.04 -4.68
C VAL A 83 11.50 8.28 -5.55
N ILE A 84 10.44 8.32 -6.36
CA ILE A 84 10.00 9.49 -7.12
C ILE A 84 8.83 10.07 -6.35
N ALA A 85 8.96 11.27 -5.78
CA ALA A 85 7.92 11.86 -4.94
C ALA A 85 7.65 13.32 -5.32
N HIS A 86 6.38 13.70 -5.35
CA HIS A 86 5.96 15.09 -5.54
C HIS A 86 5.82 15.87 -4.22
N ARG A 87 5.76 15.17 -3.08
CA ARG A 87 5.79 15.73 -1.72
C ARG A 87 6.57 14.81 -0.78
N LEU A 88 7.38 15.42 0.09
CA LEU A 88 8.28 14.76 1.04
C LEU A 88 8.02 15.24 2.49
N SER A 89 6.83 15.79 2.73
CA SER A 89 6.42 16.46 3.97
C SER A 89 5.51 15.59 4.83
#